data_AF-A0A0H2U0C6-F1
#
_entry.id   AF-A0A0H2U0C6-F1
#
_cell.length_a   1.000
_cell.length_b   1.000
_cell.length_c   1.000
_cell.angle_alpha   90.00
_cell.angle_beta   90.00
_cell.angle_gamma   90.00
#
_symmetry.space_group_name_H-M   'P 1'
#
loop_
_entity.id
_entity.type
_entity.pdbx_description
1 polymer ?
#
loop_
_entity_poly.entity_id
_entity_poly.type
_entity_poly.pdbx_seq_one_letter_code
_entity_poly.pdbx_strand_id
1 'polypeptide(L)'
;MGVASTTNLPKETVTALEPAPTPAPGVVLQIRVGKVKAAALGGEIASAIFKQEQDGPVFCTKTGFAGDEHAYSAHGGTERAVHQYNPEHYPAWRAEKCPAPDLYEPGAYGENLITTGLSEDNVCIGDVFRIGG
;
A
#
# COMPACT_ATOMS: atom_id res chain seq x y z
N MET A 1 -20.63 19.28 8.70
CA MET A 1 -21.59 18.56 7.82
C MET A 1 -21.22 17.10 7.88
N GLY A 2 -22.06 16.28 8.52
CA GLY A 2 -21.77 14.85 8.65
C GLY A 2 -21.91 14.16 7.30
N VAL A 3 -20.87 13.44 6.88
CA VAL A 3 -20.99 12.48 5.78
C VAL A 3 -21.83 11.34 6.34
N ALA A 4 -23.04 11.17 5.82
CA ALA A 4 -23.86 10.01 6.15
C ALA A 4 -23.09 8.76 5.67
N SER A 5 -22.68 7.90 6.60
CA SER A 5 -22.11 6.59 6.28
C SER A 5 -23.15 5.49 6.51
N THR A 6 -22.97 4.42 5.73
CA THR A 6 -23.54 3.07 5.84
C THR A 6 -24.91 2.81 5.21
N THR A 7 -25.03 3.03 3.89
CA THR A 7 -25.77 2.02 3.12
C THR A 7 -24.86 0.79 3.03
N ASN A 8 -25.19 -0.28 3.74
CA ASN A 8 -24.55 -1.57 3.49
C ASN A 8 -24.67 -1.86 2.00
N LEU A 9 -23.55 -2.14 1.33
CA LEU A 9 -23.58 -2.63 -0.04
C LEU A 9 -24.49 -3.86 -0.05
N PRO A 10 -25.51 -3.91 -0.92
CA PRO A 10 -26.38 -5.06 -1.00
C PRO A 10 -25.52 -6.29 -1.29
N LYS A 11 -25.74 -7.37 -0.53
CA LYS A 11 -25.07 -8.65 -0.80
C LYS A 11 -25.57 -9.15 -2.14
N GLU A 12 -24.68 -9.17 -3.11
CA GLU A 12 -24.97 -9.72 -4.43
C GLU A 12 -24.86 -11.25 -4.37
N THR A 13 -25.86 -11.95 -4.90
CA THR A 13 -25.79 -13.41 -5.06
C THR A 13 -25.06 -13.70 -6.37
N VAL A 14 -23.78 -14.03 -6.27
CA VAL A 14 -22.97 -14.44 -7.42
C VAL A 14 -23.25 -15.91 -7.73
N THR A 15 -23.94 -16.19 -8.83
CA THR A 15 -24.30 -17.57 -9.24
C THR A 15 -23.25 -18.25 -10.12
N ALA A 16 -22.31 -17.48 -10.67
CA ALA A 16 -21.17 -17.96 -11.45
C ALA A 16 -20.02 -16.97 -11.32
N LEU A 17 -18.78 -17.48 -11.27
CA LEU A 17 -17.57 -16.67 -11.32
C LEU A 17 -17.01 -16.71 -12.74
N GLU A 18 -16.89 -15.55 -13.36
CA GLU A 18 -16.11 -15.42 -14.60
C GLU A 18 -14.62 -15.26 -14.25
N PRO A 19 -13.69 -15.68 -15.12
CA PRO A 19 -12.28 -15.41 -14.93
C PRO A 19 -12.04 -13.91 -14.76
N ALA A 20 -11.33 -13.52 -13.70
CA ALA A 20 -10.95 -12.14 -13.50
C ALA A 20 -10.07 -11.67 -14.69
N PRO A 21 -10.31 -10.45 -15.22
CA PRO A 21 -9.44 -9.90 -16.24
C PRO A 21 -8.03 -9.71 -15.66
N THR A 22 -7.01 -10.08 -16.42
CA THR A 22 -5.62 -9.80 -16.02
C THR A 22 -5.35 -8.30 -16.15
N PRO A 23 -4.85 -7.62 -15.11
CA PRO A 23 -4.48 -6.22 -15.21
C PRO A 23 -3.40 -6.02 -16.26
N ALA A 24 -3.46 -4.88 -16.97
CA ALA A 24 -2.40 -4.49 -17.88
C ALA A 24 -1.07 -4.32 -17.13
N PRO A 25 0.10 -4.54 -17.78
CA PRO A 25 1.38 -4.30 -17.14
C PRO A 25 1.52 -2.87 -16.65
N GLY A 26 1.87 -2.71 -15.37
CA GLY A 26 2.21 -1.43 -14.76
C GLY A 26 3.72 -1.18 -14.71
N VAL A 27 4.10 0.02 -14.31
CA VAL A 27 5.49 0.42 -14.02
C VAL A 27 5.65 0.64 -12.53
N VAL A 28 6.72 0.10 -11.93
CA VAL A 28 7.12 0.46 -10.56
C VAL A 28 7.75 1.84 -10.59
N LEU A 29 7.11 2.81 -9.94
CA LEU A 29 7.57 4.18 -9.84
C LEU A 29 8.59 4.34 -8.70
N GLN A 30 8.30 3.74 -7.55
CA GLN A 30 9.17 3.81 -6.38
C GLN A 30 9.18 2.48 -5.62
N ILE A 31 10.33 2.19 -5.03
CA ILE A 31 10.48 1.19 -3.97
C ILE A 31 10.86 1.94 -2.70
N ARG A 32 10.17 1.64 -1.60
CA ARG A 32 10.38 2.31 -0.31
C ARG A 32 10.62 1.29 0.80
N VAL A 33 11.61 1.57 1.64
CA VAL A 33 11.93 0.77 2.84
C VAL A 33 12.13 1.68 4.05
N GLY A 34 11.89 1.17 5.25
CA GLY A 34 11.96 1.95 6.47
C GLY A 34 12.52 1.16 7.65
N LYS A 35 13.08 1.90 8.59
CA LYS A 35 13.53 1.41 9.89
C LYS A 35 12.55 1.83 10.97
N VAL A 36 12.40 1.00 12.01
CA VAL A 36 11.58 1.36 13.17
C VAL A 36 12.19 2.57 13.85
N LYS A 37 11.38 3.61 14.04
CA LYS A 37 11.71 4.80 14.82
C LYS A 37 10.82 4.85 16.06
N ALA A 38 11.41 5.12 17.21
CA ALA A 38 10.66 5.41 18.43
C ALA A 38 9.88 6.72 18.26
N ALA A 39 8.69 6.81 18.87
CA ALA A 39 7.84 7.99 18.84
C ALA A 39 7.51 8.51 17.42
N ALA A 40 7.55 7.62 16.40
CA ALA A 40 7.38 8.01 15.00
C ALA A 40 6.03 8.70 14.76
N LEU A 41 4.97 8.24 15.42
CA LEU A 41 3.62 8.80 15.34
C LEU A 41 3.29 9.70 16.54
N GLY A 42 4.31 10.17 17.26
CA GLY A 42 4.16 10.87 18.53
C GLY A 42 4.00 9.92 19.73
N GLY A 43 4.26 10.45 20.92
CA GLY A 43 4.19 9.69 22.17
C GLY A 43 5.17 8.51 22.19
N GLU A 44 4.72 7.35 22.63
CA GLU A 44 5.55 6.13 22.80
C GLU A 44 5.44 5.16 21.60
N ILE A 45 4.75 5.55 20.52
CA ILE A 45 4.44 4.65 19.41
C ILE A 45 5.66 4.47 18.51
N ALA A 46 6.28 3.29 18.55
CA ALA A 46 7.32 2.89 17.62
C ALA A 46 6.70 2.46 16.27
N SER A 47 7.25 2.96 15.16
CA SER A 47 6.76 2.61 13.83
C SER A 47 7.84 2.75 12.76
N ALA A 48 7.75 1.95 11.71
CA ALA A 48 8.54 2.06 10.48
C ALA A 48 7.72 2.64 9.31
N ILE A 49 6.58 3.29 9.59
CA ILE A 49 5.66 3.79 8.55
C ILE A 49 6.30 4.80 7.60
N PHE A 50 7.25 5.62 8.09
CA PHE A 50 7.95 6.63 7.28
C PHE A 50 9.06 6.03 6.41
N LYS A 51 8.68 5.12 5.51
CA LYS A 51 9.59 4.49 4.54
C LYS A 51 10.11 5.51 3.53
N GLN A 52 11.38 5.35 3.15
CA GLN A 52 12.11 6.24 2.24
C GLN A 52 12.30 5.55 0.89
N GLU A 53 12.18 6.33 -0.18
CA GLU A 53 12.49 5.91 -1.55
C GLU A 53 13.93 5.38 -1.65
N GLN A 54 14.12 4.37 -2.50
CA GLN A 54 15.41 3.74 -2.75
C GLN A 54 15.87 4.04 -4.18
N ASP A 55 17.08 4.58 -4.32
CA ASP A 55 17.64 5.04 -5.60
C ASP A 55 18.20 3.91 -6.49
N GLY A 56 18.04 2.64 -6.10
CA GLY A 56 18.64 1.50 -6.80
C GLY A 56 17.92 0.17 -6.56
N PRO A 57 18.45 -0.93 -7.12
CA PRO A 57 17.86 -2.25 -6.96
C PRO A 57 17.77 -2.65 -5.49
N VAL A 58 16.58 -3.11 -5.08
CA VAL A 58 16.33 -3.60 -3.72
C VAL A 58 15.99 -5.07 -3.79
N PHE A 59 16.70 -5.89 -3.02
CA PHE A 59 16.43 -7.31 -2.96
C PHE A 59 15.13 -7.59 -2.20
N CYS A 60 14.18 -8.29 -2.82
CA CYS A 60 12.95 -8.74 -2.17
C CYS A 60 13.13 -10.16 -1.63
N THR A 61 13.11 -10.30 -0.30
CA THR A 61 13.11 -11.60 0.37
C THR A 61 11.69 -12.18 0.42
N LYS A 62 11.54 -13.40 0.95
CA LYS A 62 10.22 -14.00 1.20
C LYS A 62 9.36 -13.23 2.21
N THR A 63 9.96 -12.37 3.03
CA THR A 63 9.28 -11.63 4.10
C THR A 63 9.35 -10.13 3.92
N GLY A 64 9.77 -9.66 2.72
CA GLY A 64 9.79 -8.25 2.35
C GLY A 64 11.13 -7.76 1.83
N PHE A 65 11.20 -6.47 1.54
CA PHE A 65 12.40 -5.84 1.00
C PHE A 65 13.55 -5.82 2.02
N ALA A 66 14.77 -6.05 1.53
CA ALA A 66 15.97 -5.96 2.35
C ALA A 66 16.09 -4.56 2.97
N GLY A 67 16.25 -4.52 4.29
CA GLY A 67 16.36 -3.28 5.04
C GLY A 67 15.03 -2.73 5.57
N ASP A 68 13.89 -3.23 5.09
CA ASP A 68 12.57 -2.83 5.60
C ASP A 68 12.22 -3.54 6.91
N GLU A 69 11.57 -2.82 7.82
CA GLU A 69 11.25 -3.30 9.16
C GLU A 69 9.79 -3.09 9.53
N HIS A 70 9.34 -3.85 10.53
CA HIS A 70 8.02 -3.75 11.13
C HIS A 70 8.17 -3.63 12.64
N ALA A 71 7.46 -2.67 13.26
CA ALA A 71 7.51 -2.50 14.71
C ALA A 71 6.74 -3.61 15.45
N TYR A 72 5.66 -4.11 14.85
CA TYR A 72 4.88 -5.23 15.37
C TYR A 72 5.13 -6.47 14.51
N SER A 73 5.56 -7.56 15.14
CA SER A 73 5.99 -8.77 14.43
C SER A 73 4.87 -9.40 13.59
N ALA A 74 3.61 -9.28 14.02
CA ALA A 74 2.47 -9.80 13.27
C ALA A 74 2.07 -8.91 12.07
N HIS A 75 2.67 -7.72 11.88
CA HIS A 75 2.49 -6.94 10.65
C HIS A 75 3.35 -7.43 9.49
N GLY A 76 4.34 -8.29 9.74
CA GLY A 76 5.13 -8.94 8.70
C GLY A 76 4.67 -10.36 8.36
N GLY A 77 5.59 -11.12 7.77
CA GLY A 77 5.39 -12.49 7.32
C GLY A 77 5.26 -12.62 5.80
N THR A 78 5.15 -13.84 5.29
CA THR A 78 5.07 -14.11 3.84
C THR A 78 3.82 -13.50 3.21
N GLU A 79 2.70 -13.52 3.93
CA GLU A 79 1.40 -13.00 3.46
C GLU A 79 1.29 -11.47 3.51
N ARG A 80 2.26 -10.80 4.14
CA ARG A 80 2.32 -9.34 4.33
C ARG A 80 3.74 -8.82 4.08
N ALA A 81 4.42 -9.43 3.11
CA ALA A 81 5.81 -9.14 2.82
C ALA A 81 6.00 -7.75 2.19
N VAL A 82 5.03 -7.32 1.37
CA VAL A 82 5.10 -6.09 0.58
C VAL A 82 3.75 -5.40 0.63
N HIS A 83 3.77 -4.10 0.91
CA HIS A 83 2.59 -3.23 0.84
C HIS A 83 2.63 -2.39 -0.43
N GLN A 84 1.55 -2.42 -1.23
CA GLN A 84 1.36 -1.55 -2.38
C GLN A 84 0.19 -0.60 -2.10
N TYR A 85 0.29 0.64 -2.56
CA TYR A 85 -0.80 1.60 -2.49
C TYR A 85 -0.92 2.34 -3.83
N ASN A 86 -2.15 2.51 -4.31
CA ASN A 86 -2.41 3.22 -5.57
C ASN A 86 -2.16 4.73 -5.39
N PRO A 87 -1.18 5.33 -6.10
CA PRO A 87 -0.87 6.75 -5.96
C PRO A 87 -1.99 7.68 -6.45
N GLU A 88 -2.93 7.19 -7.26
CA GLU A 88 -4.07 7.97 -7.75
C GLU A 88 -5.04 8.38 -6.64
N HIS A 89 -4.95 7.76 -5.46
CA HIS A 89 -5.75 8.15 -4.29
C HIS A 89 -5.24 9.43 -3.61
N TYR A 90 -3.95 9.77 -3.73
CA TYR A 90 -3.37 10.91 -3.02
C TYR A 90 -4.03 12.27 -3.31
N PRO A 91 -4.35 12.64 -4.57
CA PRO A 91 -5.11 13.86 -4.85
C PRO A 91 -6.46 13.94 -4.12
N ALA A 92 -7.18 12.81 -4.00
CA ALA A 92 -8.45 12.77 -3.30
C ALA A 92 -8.25 13.01 -1.79
N TRP A 93 -7.27 12.34 -1.16
CA TRP A 93 -6.96 12.56 0.25
C TRP A 93 -6.58 14.00 0.58
N ARG A 94 -5.77 14.64 -0.28
CA ARG A 94 -5.44 16.07 -0.12
C ARG A 94 -6.67 16.97 -0.18
N ALA A 95 -7.71 16.57 -0.92
CA ALA A 95 -8.95 17.33 -1.06
C ALA A 95 -9.92 17.18 0.13
N GLU A 96 -9.73 16.19 1.01
CA GLU A 96 -10.64 15.92 2.15
C GLU A 96 -10.58 16.96 3.29
N LYS A 97 -9.83 18.05 3.13
CA LYS A 97 -9.64 19.13 4.14
C LYS A 97 -9.09 18.62 5.48
N CYS A 98 -8.20 17.63 5.40
CA CYS A 98 -7.50 17.11 6.57
C CYS A 98 -6.56 18.17 7.19
N PRO A 99 -6.24 18.09 8.49
CA PRO A 99 -5.39 19.07 9.17
C PRO A 99 -3.96 19.19 8.61
N ALA A 100 -3.48 18.18 7.89
CA ALA A 100 -2.14 18.13 7.34
C ALA A 100 -2.16 17.51 5.93
N PRO A 101 -2.66 18.24 4.92
CA PRO A 101 -2.82 17.72 3.56
C PRO A 101 -1.47 17.35 2.91
N ASP A 102 -0.39 18.04 3.28
CA ASP A 102 0.96 17.80 2.78
C ASP A 102 1.54 16.44 3.22
N LEU A 103 0.88 15.73 4.15
CA LEU A 103 1.26 14.36 4.51
C LEU A 103 0.81 13.35 3.46
N TYR A 104 -0.20 13.64 2.64
CA TYR A 104 -0.75 12.71 1.65
C TYR A 104 0.06 12.77 0.36
N GLU A 105 1.31 12.32 0.46
CA GLU A 105 2.25 12.13 -0.63
C GLU A 105 2.72 10.67 -0.67
N PRO A 106 3.35 10.20 -1.76
CA PRO A 106 3.91 8.85 -1.83
C PRO A 106 4.71 8.46 -0.59
N GLY A 107 4.32 7.34 0.03
CA GLY A 107 4.83 6.83 1.30
C GLY A 107 3.96 7.14 2.53
N ALA A 108 2.90 7.95 2.42
CA ALA A 108 2.08 8.35 3.57
C ALA A 108 1.43 7.16 4.29
N TYR A 109 1.08 6.11 3.53
CA TYR A 109 0.47 4.89 4.05
C TYR A 109 1.50 3.82 4.39
N GLY A 110 2.79 4.15 4.32
CA GLY A 110 3.90 3.23 4.58
C GLY A 110 3.98 2.10 3.57
N GLU A 111 3.50 2.33 2.35
CA GLU A 111 3.65 1.41 1.23
C GLU A 111 5.12 1.26 0.82
N ASN A 112 5.45 0.05 0.38
CA ASN A 112 6.74 -0.27 -0.19
C ASN A 112 6.76 -0.05 -1.70
N LEU A 113 5.65 -0.35 -2.38
CA LEU A 113 5.53 -0.26 -3.83
C LEU A 113 4.54 0.84 -4.21
N ILE A 114 4.99 1.70 -5.10
CA ILE A 114 4.14 2.65 -5.81
C ILE A 114 4.25 2.31 -7.28
N THR A 115 3.09 2.07 -7.91
CA THR A 115 3.00 1.58 -9.29
C THR A 115 2.00 2.39 -10.09
N THR A 116 2.11 2.34 -11.41
CA THR A 116 1.06 2.80 -12.32
C THR A 116 0.11 1.67 -12.67
N GLY A 117 -1.16 2.01 -12.93
CA GLY A 117 -2.12 1.10 -13.55
C GLY A 117 -2.62 -0.06 -12.67
N LEU A 118 -2.29 -0.08 -11.37
CA LEU A 118 -2.78 -1.06 -10.41
C LEU A 118 -3.61 -0.37 -9.33
N SER A 119 -4.85 -0.81 -9.17
CA SER A 119 -5.87 -0.29 -8.27
C SER A 119 -6.72 -1.43 -7.73
N GLU A 120 -7.55 -1.12 -6.75
CA GLU A 120 -8.50 -2.07 -6.16
C GLU A 120 -9.55 -2.56 -7.17
N ASP A 121 -9.79 -1.82 -8.26
CA ASP A 121 -10.77 -2.18 -9.30
C ASP A 121 -10.23 -3.22 -10.30
N ASN A 122 -8.91 -3.42 -10.37
CA ASN A 122 -8.29 -4.29 -11.38
C ASN A 122 -7.25 -5.27 -10.84
N VAL A 123 -6.94 -5.25 -9.54
CA VAL A 123 -6.10 -6.25 -8.88
C VAL A 123 -6.99 -7.25 -8.16
N CYS A 124 -6.77 -8.54 -8.44
CA CYS A 124 -7.53 -9.63 -7.86
C CYS A 124 -6.72 -10.43 -6.84
N ILE A 125 -7.40 -11.02 -5.87
CA ILE A 125 -6.80 -11.98 -4.95
C ILE A 125 -6.29 -13.17 -5.77
N GLY A 126 -5.00 -13.49 -5.61
CA GLY A 126 -4.35 -14.58 -6.32
C GLY A 126 -3.61 -14.17 -7.60
N ASP A 127 -3.67 -12.90 -7.99
CA ASP A 127 -2.83 -12.39 -9.08
C ASP A 127 -1.34 -12.60 -8.77
N VAL A 128 -0.59 -13.02 -9.79
CA VAL A 128 0.86 -13.24 -9.71
C VAL A 128 1.57 -12.23 -10.59
N PHE A 129 2.28 -11.31 -9.96
CA PHE A 129 3.06 -10.29 -10.64
C PHE A 129 4.54 -10.68 -10.70
N ARG A 130 5.17 -10.39 -11.84
CA ARG A 130 6.63 -10.43 -11.99
C ARG A 130 7.15 -9.00 -12.00
N ILE A 131 8.07 -8.70 -11.09
CA ILE A 131 8.72 -7.39 -10.95
C ILE A 131 10.23 -7.60 -11.05
N GLY A 132 10.90 -6.81 -11.88
CA GLY A 132 12.32 -7.00 -12.16
C GLY A 132 12.61 -8.18 -13.09
N GLY A 133 13.85 -8.65 -13.07
CA GLY A 133 14.39 -9.71 -13.93
C GLY A 133 15.20 -10.73 -13.15
#